data_AF-A0A7J4JFF1-F1
#
_entry.id   AF-A0A7J4JFF1-F1
#
_cell.length_a   1.000
_cell.length_b   1.000
_cell.length_c   1.000
_cell.angle_alpha   90.00
_cell.angle_beta   90.00
_cell.angle_gamma   90.00
#
_symmetry.space_group_name_H-M   'P 1'
#
loop_
_entity.id
_entity.type
_entity.pdbx_description
1 polymer ?
#
loop_
_entity_poly.entity_id
_entity_poly.type
_entity_poly.pdbx_seq_one_letter_code
_entity_poly.pdbx_strand_id
1 'polypeptide(L)'
;MKGQTSVEFIVILAVSLVAIMVLYSFTATHTLQISAQQRVQAGQTALDSITLAANDVFFQGNGAKKRVYVIIPEDVNASASLISGSEVNLRIGSTDVFSTADVNIVGSLPTAPGGHYLTLVAHENYVSIGDTSLQVSKNAVYLAMAQDGNASTTLTLTNNSASELATVSLVKTWNHSVVSFALSSTSLSLQPGASQVIDFNFASNSTATGNYAGSVKVNADFNVSLADENLTVPVNVDVTPAQTPAAVIPDTNLLIVPSTWKRTINRGTIDSNTFQVCNNSSQAMAPVSFTKSTGDAGAWVYDINSISSLGDDSCTNQSITLSIPGSASEQTATGTLTSTGNGSQDTIALTITVVIPSSYALYTPSTGYDATDEGETLSAGDLSDLDSSDNGRYSSDLTWPKNASTFDDARYIEYSFAPVLPSGSTIQDVNLVHEYSLSGSATVQARLRVWDADASAWSNVSLSSATGSTDVTDTLSLNSIIDSANAVNNFKVRFQLYASSNNSRRSRHDLISLGVKYKPP
;
A
#
# COMPACT_ATOMS: atom_id res chain seq x y z
N MET A 1 34.70 -7.02 84.30
CA MET A 1 34.79 -7.60 82.92
C MET A 1 33.44 -7.85 82.26
N LYS A 2 32.37 -8.29 82.96
CA LYS A 2 31.04 -8.48 82.32
C LYS A 2 30.37 -7.18 81.79
N GLY A 3 30.60 -6.04 82.43
CA GLY A 3 30.03 -4.75 81.98
C GLY A 3 30.65 -4.18 80.70
N GLN A 4 31.94 -4.46 80.43
CA GLN A 4 32.64 -3.95 79.24
C GLN A 4 32.12 -4.63 77.97
N THR A 5 31.92 -5.95 78.02
CA THR A 5 31.36 -6.72 76.89
C THR A 5 29.91 -6.31 76.58
N SER A 6 29.09 -6.02 77.59
CA SER A 6 27.72 -5.52 77.37
C SER A 6 27.69 -4.13 76.72
N VAL A 7 28.63 -3.24 77.08
CA VAL A 7 28.73 -1.92 76.45
C VAL A 7 29.17 -2.03 75.00
N GLU A 8 30.13 -2.90 74.68
CA GLU A 8 30.56 -3.15 73.28
C GLU A 8 29.42 -3.70 72.42
N PHE A 9 28.61 -4.64 72.93
CA PHE A 9 27.43 -5.13 72.20
C PHE A 9 26.37 -4.06 71.97
N ILE A 10 26.11 -3.18 72.95
CA ILE A 10 25.16 -2.07 72.79
C ILE A 10 25.69 -1.06 71.76
N VAL A 11 26.98 -0.76 71.76
CA VAL A 11 27.61 0.14 70.78
C VAL A 11 27.54 -0.47 69.38
N ILE A 12 27.84 -1.76 69.21
CA ILE A 12 27.72 -2.44 67.91
C ILE A 12 26.27 -2.45 67.42
N LEU A 13 25.30 -2.70 68.31
CA LEU A 13 23.88 -2.67 67.96
C LEU A 13 23.43 -1.26 67.54
N ALA A 14 23.85 -0.23 68.27
CA ALA A 14 23.53 1.16 67.94
C ALA A 14 24.12 1.57 66.58
N VAL A 15 25.38 1.22 66.31
CA VAL A 15 26.03 1.47 65.00
C VAL A 15 25.33 0.70 63.88
N SER A 16 24.93 -0.56 64.12
CA SER A 16 24.19 -1.38 63.14
C SER A 16 22.81 -0.79 62.83
N LEU A 17 22.08 -0.30 63.83
CA LEU A 17 20.78 0.33 63.64
C LEU A 17 20.88 1.64 62.88
N VAL A 18 21.92 2.44 63.13
CA VAL A 18 22.18 3.66 62.36
C VAL A 18 22.49 3.32 60.90
N ALA A 19 23.29 2.29 60.63
CA ALA A 19 23.56 1.83 59.26
C ALA A 19 22.28 1.37 58.53
N ILE A 20 21.40 0.64 59.22
CA ILE A 20 20.10 0.22 58.66
C ILE A 20 19.18 1.43 58.41
N MET A 21 19.16 2.41 59.30
CA MET A 21 18.35 3.62 59.14
C MET A 21 18.80 4.46 57.93
N VAL A 22 20.11 4.58 57.70
CA VAL A 22 20.66 5.25 56.51
C VAL A 22 20.27 4.50 55.24
N LEU A 23 20.39 3.16 55.24
CA LEU A 23 19.98 2.33 54.11
C LEU A 23 18.48 2.49 53.80
N TYR A 24 17.63 2.46 54.83
CA TYR A 24 16.18 2.62 54.68
C TYR A 24 15.81 4.02 54.16
N SER A 25 16.45 5.08 54.66
CA SER A 25 16.22 6.43 54.16
C SER A 25 16.60 6.55 52.69
N PHE A 26 17.73 5.95 52.30
CA PHE A 26 18.20 5.93 50.92
C PHE A 26 17.22 5.18 50.01
N THR A 27 16.79 3.97 50.39
CA THR A 27 15.84 3.19 49.59
C THR A 27 14.48 3.87 49.49
N ALA A 28 13.96 4.46 50.58
CA ALA A 28 12.70 5.21 50.56
C ALA A 28 12.76 6.39 49.58
N THR A 29 13.85 7.15 49.55
CA THR A 29 14.02 8.25 48.58
C THR A 29 14.14 7.77 47.14
N HIS A 30 14.84 6.65 46.91
CA HIS A 30 14.98 6.07 45.58
C HIS A 30 13.68 5.47 45.05
N THR A 31 12.87 4.83 45.91
CA THR A 31 11.56 4.32 45.52
C THR A 31 10.63 5.45 45.09
N LEU A 32 10.59 6.56 45.82
CA LEU A 32 9.76 7.72 45.44
C LEU A 32 10.20 8.33 44.10
N GLN A 33 11.51 8.43 43.86
CA GLN A 33 12.05 8.93 42.58
C GLN A 33 11.73 7.99 41.41
N ILE A 34 11.88 6.68 41.59
CA ILE A 34 11.56 5.68 40.56
C ILE A 34 10.06 5.71 40.24
N SER A 35 9.20 5.77 41.25
CA SER A 35 7.75 5.85 41.02
C SER A 35 7.35 7.14 40.30
N ALA A 36 7.97 8.28 40.62
CA ALA A 36 7.75 9.53 39.90
C ALA A 36 8.18 9.45 38.43
N GLN A 37 9.35 8.83 38.17
CA GLN A 37 9.86 8.63 36.81
C GLN A 37 8.98 7.67 36.01
N GLN A 38 8.48 6.60 36.63
CA GLN A 38 7.54 5.67 35.99
C GLN A 38 6.23 6.35 35.59
N ARG A 39 5.70 7.26 36.40
CA ARG A 39 4.49 8.04 36.07
C ARG A 39 4.70 8.95 34.87
N VAL A 40 5.82 9.67 34.82
CA VAL A 40 6.19 10.52 33.67
C VAL A 40 6.33 9.68 32.40
N GLN A 41 6.99 8.52 32.48
CA GLN A 41 7.14 7.61 31.34
C GLN A 41 5.80 7.05 30.85
N ALA A 42 4.90 6.69 31.77
CA ALA A 42 3.55 6.23 31.43
C ALA A 42 2.75 7.32 30.73
N GLY A 43 2.85 8.57 31.19
CA GLY A 43 2.27 9.73 30.53
C GLY A 43 2.81 9.93 29.11
N GLN A 44 4.14 9.86 28.93
CA GLN A 44 4.75 9.97 27.61
C GLN A 44 4.25 8.87 26.66
N THR A 45 4.21 7.61 27.14
CA THR A 45 3.75 6.48 26.33
C THR A 45 2.28 6.62 25.92
N ALA A 46 1.43 7.16 26.81
CA ALA A 46 0.04 7.45 26.50
C ALA A 46 -0.07 8.51 25.40
N LEU A 47 0.71 9.59 25.48
CA LEU A 47 0.74 10.65 24.48
C LEU A 47 1.26 10.18 23.12
N ASP A 48 2.35 9.41 23.10
CA ASP A 48 2.92 8.85 21.88
C ASP A 48 1.95 7.87 21.20
N SER A 49 1.21 7.09 22.00
CA SER A 49 0.18 6.19 21.47
C SER A 49 -0.98 6.98 20.83
N ILE A 50 -1.30 8.15 21.37
CA ILE A 50 -2.35 9.04 20.85
C ILE A 50 -1.89 9.68 19.54
N THR A 51 -0.71 10.29 19.50
CA THR A 51 -0.20 10.99 18.31
C THR A 51 0.08 10.01 17.17
N LEU A 52 0.62 8.82 17.46
CA LEU A 52 0.77 7.75 16.48
C LEU A 52 -0.58 7.30 15.92
N ALA A 53 -1.58 7.09 16.79
CA ALA A 53 -2.91 6.71 16.34
C ALA A 53 -3.57 7.81 15.50
N ALA A 54 -3.31 9.09 15.80
CA ALA A 54 -3.82 10.23 15.03
C ALA A 54 -3.21 10.27 13.62
N ASN A 55 -1.89 10.12 13.52
CA ASN A 55 -1.20 10.03 12.24
C ASN A 55 -1.71 8.85 11.40
N ASP A 56 -1.89 7.68 12.02
CA ASP A 56 -2.37 6.48 11.33
C ASP A 56 -3.78 6.65 10.76
N VAL A 57 -4.73 7.22 11.53
CA VAL A 57 -6.09 7.43 11.01
C VAL A 57 -6.12 8.49 9.94
N PHE A 58 -5.31 9.55 10.07
CA PHE A 58 -5.26 10.60 9.07
C PHE A 58 -4.69 10.09 7.74
N PHE A 59 -3.63 9.28 7.78
CA PHE A 59 -3.04 8.67 6.60
C PHE A 59 -3.98 7.69 5.89
N GLN A 60 -4.85 6.99 6.64
CA GLN A 60 -5.88 6.12 6.07
C GLN A 60 -6.99 6.90 5.32
N GLY A 61 -7.09 8.21 5.55
CA GLY A 61 -8.00 9.10 4.86
C GLY A 61 -9.27 9.45 5.65
N ASN A 62 -10.04 10.38 5.09
CA ASN A 62 -11.22 10.95 5.73
C ASN A 62 -12.25 9.86 6.13
N GLY A 63 -12.71 9.91 7.38
CA GLY A 63 -13.66 8.97 7.95
C GLY A 63 -13.05 7.70 8.54
N ALA A 64 -11.72 7.52 8.49
CA ALA A 64 -11.03 6.45 9.18
C ALA A 64 -11.13 6.59 10.70
N LYS A 65 -11.25 5.46 11.41
CA LYS A 65 -11.41 5.42 12.87
C LYS A 65 -10.44 4.43 13.50
N LYS A 66 -9.86 4.79 14.64
CA LYS A 66 -9.01 3.89 15.44
C LYS A 66 -9.33 4.05 16.91
N ARG A 67 -9.49 2.92 17.61
CA ARG A 67 -9.64 2.90 19.07
C ARG A 67 -8.29 2.58 19.70
N VAL A 68 -7.80 3.47 20.56
CA VAL A 68 -6.55 3.29 21.30
C VAL A 68 -6.85 3.12 22.78
N TYR A 69 -6.09 2.26 23.45
CA TYR A 69 -6.14 2.13 24.91
C TYR A 69 -4.97 2.90 25.50
N VAL A 70 -5.25 3.83 26.41
CA VAL A 70 -4.25 4.65 27.08
C VAL A 70 -4.38 4.52 28.58
N ILE A 71 -3.26 4.63 29.30
CA ILE A 71 -3.24 4.62 30.76
C ILE A 71 -2.85 6.02 31.23
N ILE A 72 -3.78 6.69 31.89
CA ILE A 72 -3.55 8.00 32.50
C ILE A 72 -2.93 7.78 33.88
N PRO A 73 -1.72 8.31 34.14
CA PRO A 73 -1.07 8.14 35.44
C PRO A 73 -1.79 8.94 36.53
N GLU A 74 -1.46 8.62 37.79
CA GLU A 74 -1.85 9.45 38.94
C GLU A 74 -1.17 10.82 38.88
N ASP A 75 -1.72 11.81 39.59
CA ASP A 75 -1.23 13.19 39.69
C ASP A 75 -1.28 14.03 38.40
N VAL A 76 -2.14 13.67 37.45
CA VAL A 76 -2.40 14.50 36.26
C VAL A 76 -3.21 15.75 36.64
N ASN A 77 -2.68 16.93 36.28
CA ASN A 77 -3.39 18.19 36.46
C ASN A 77 -4.25 18.50 35.22
N ALA A 78 -5.56 18.24 35.34
CA ALA A 78 -6.56 18.46 34.30
C ALA A 78 -6.56 19.90 33.75
N SER A 79 -6.38 20.91 34.60
CA SER A 79 -6.43 22.32 34.20
C SER A 79 -5.18 22.81 33.48
N ALA A 80 -4.08 22.06 33.58
CA ALA A 80 -2.81 22.35 32.92
C ALA A 80 -2.48 21.35 31.79
N SER A 81 -3.42 20.46 31.45
CA SER A 81 -3.30 19.48 30.37
C SER A 81 -4.22 19.91 29.22
N LEU A 82 -3.71 19.93 27.99
CA LEU A 82 -4.45 20.48 26.87
C LEU A 82 -4.06 19.83 25.53
N ILE A 83 -4.94 19.99 24.56
CA ILE A 83 -4.67 19.73 23.14
C ILE A 83 -4.64 21.09 22.45
N SER A 84 -3.58 21.39 21.72
CA SER A 84 -3.44 22.65 20.97
C SER A 84 -2.73 22.42 19.65
N GLY A 85 -3.46 22.62 18.55
CA GLY A 85 -2.92 22.38 17.21
C GLY A 85 -2.56 20.90 17.04
N SER A 86 -1.30 20.60 16.78
CA SER A 86 -0.79 19.23 16.68
C SER A 86 -0.14 18.70 17.96
N GLU A 87 -0.09 19.50 19.03
CA GLU A 87 0.53 19.11 20.30
C GLU A 87 -0.52 18.63 21.32
N VAL A 88 -0.21 17.52 21.97
CA VAL A 88 -0.97 16.96 23.08
C VAL A 88 -0.08 17.00 24.33
N ASN A 89 -0.55 17.65 25.40
CA ASN A 89 0.22 17.86 26.64
C ASN A 89 -0.51 17.28 27.86
N LEU A 90 0.25 16.61 28.74
CA LEU A 90 -0.16 16.28 30.10
C LEU A 90 0.81 16.87 31.13
N ARG A 91 0.27 17.58 32.13
CA ARG A 91 1.01 17.98 33.34
C ARG A 91 0.88 16.90 34.41
N ILE A 92 1.99 16.28 34.80
CA ILE A 92 2.05 15.23 35.84
C ILE A 92 2.87 15.76 37.01
N GLY A 93 2.21 16.05 38.13
CA GLY A 93 2.84 16.76 39.25
C GLY A 93 3.41 18.11 38.80
N SER A 94 4.75 18.26 38.85
CA SER A 94 5.45 19.47 38.38
C SER A 94 6.04 19.36 36.96
N THR A 95 5.87 18.23 36.28
CA THR A 95 6.54 17.94 34.99
C THR A 95 5.53 17.98 33.84
N ASP A 96 5.87 18.65 32.74
CA ASP A 96 5.13 18.54 31.48
C ASP A 96 5.67 17.39 30.65
N VAL A 97 4.77 16.59 30.10
CA VAL A 97 5.06 15.69 28.98
C VAL A 97 4.20 16.10 27.80
N PHE A 98 4.77 16.04 26.61
CA PHE A 98 4.06 16.39 25.38
C PHE A 98 4.47 15.46 24.24
N SER A 99 3.59 15.35 23.24
CA SER A 99 3.87 14.65 21.99
C SER A 99 3.22 15.43 20.86
N THR A 100 3.83 15.42 19.68
CA THR A 100 3.39 16.19 18.52
C THR A 100 3.02 15.24 17.40
N ALA A 101 1.85 15.42 16.80
CA ALA A 101 1.40 14.72 15.61
C ALA A 101 1.74 15.50 14.34
N ASP A 102 1.67 14.83 13.18
CA ASP A 102 1.83 15.47 11.87
C ASP A 102 0.53 16.13 11.38
N VAL A 103 -0.56 15.96 12.14
CA VAL A 103 -1.90 16.46 11.87
C VAL A 103 -2.43 17.25 13.07
N ASN A 104 -3.30 18.23 12.80
CA ASN A 104 -4.02 18.94 13.87
C ASN A 104 -4.96 17.98 14.62
N ILE A 105 -4.97 18.10 15.95
CA ILE A 105 -5.78 17.30 16.84
C ILE A 105 -6.77 18.21 17.56
N VAL A 106 -8.02 17.78 17.66
CA VAL A 106 -9.06 18.46 18.45
C VAL A 106 -9.75 17.46 19.39
N GLY A 107 -10.25 17.94 20.53
CA GLY A 107 -10.98 17.12 21.50
C GLY A 107 -10.47 17.32 22.91
N SER A 108 -10.69 16.33 23.76
CA SER A 108 -10.30 16.35 25.18
C SER A 108 -9.63 15.06 25.61
N LEU A 109 -8.66 15.17 26.52
CA LEU A 109 -8.01 14.01 27.15
C LEU A 109 -8.79 13.56 28.38
N PRO A 110 -8.81 12.25 28.68
CA PRO A 110 -9.29 11.76 29.96
C PRO A 110 -8.31 12.20 31.06
N THR A 111 -8.84 12.75 32.15
CA THR A 111 -8.03 13.28 33.26
C THR A 111 -8.12 12.42 34.52
N ALA A 112 -8.98 11.40 34.52
CA ALA A 112 -9.07 10.44 35.61
C ALA A 112 -7.94 9.39 35.50
N PRO A 113 -7.22 9.08 36.59
CA PRO A 113 -6.21 8.02 36.56
C PRO A 113 -6.80 6.66 36.17
N GLY A 114 -6.04 5.86 35.43
CA GLY A 114 -6.44 4.52 35.00
C GLY A 114 -6.52 4.33 33.48
N GLY A 115 -7.08 3.20 33.06
CA GLY A 115 -7.19 2.81 31.67
C GLY A 115 -8.41 3.41 30.97
N HIS A 116 -8.22 3.98 29.79
CA HIS A 116 -9.28 4.59 28.98
C HIS A 116 -9.17 4.15 27.53
N TYR A 117 -10.32 3.95 26.89
CA TYR A 117 -10.39 3.79 25.44
C TYR A 117 -10.73 5.14 24.80
N LEU A 118 -9.88 5.58 23.87
CA LEU A 118 -10.12 6.77 23.06
C LEU A 118 -10.40 6.37 21.63
N THR A 119 -11.40 7.00 21.02
CA THR A 119 -11.68 6.86 19.60
C THR A 119 -11.12 8.08 18.88
N LEU A 120 -10.29 7.84 17.87
CA LEU A 120 -9.75 8.86 16.98
C LEU A 120 -10.46 8.74 15.63
N VAL A 121 -10.89 9.87 15.08
CA VAL A 121 -11.59 9.94 13.79
C VAL A 121 -10.90 10.98 12.91
N ALA A 122 -10.50 10.56 11.71
CA ALA A 122 -9.91 11.45 10.72
C ALA A 122 -10.98 12.27 9.98
N HIS A 123 -10.78 13.57 9.92
CA HIS A 123 -11.53 14.51 9.09
C HIS A 123 -10.62 15.07 7.99
N GLU A 124 -11.15 15.97 7.16
CA GLU A 124 -10.42 16.52 6.01
C GLU A 124 -9.07 17.19 6.40
N ASN A 125 -9.02 17.90 7.52
CA ASN A 125 -7.83 18.69 7.92
C ASN A 125 -7.40 18.48 9.39
N TYR A 126 -8.04 17.58 10.13
CA TYR A 126 -7.75 17.35 11.54
C TYR A 126 -8.22 15.96 12.00
N VAL A 127 -7.76 15.53 13.17
CA VAL A 127 -8.23 14.32 13.86
C VAL A 127 -8.96 14.72 15.13
N SER A 128 -10.19 14.23 15.31
CA SER A 128 -10.91 14.40 16.58
C SER A 128 -10.63 13.22 17.52
N ILE A 129 -10.36 13.52 18.80
CA ILE A 129 -10.12 12.54 19.86
C ILE A 129 -11.22 12.65 20.91
N GLY A 130 -11.82 11.51 21.24
CA GLY A 130 -12.83 11.40 22.30
C GLY A 130 -14.19 10.99 21.74
N ASP A 131 -15.24 11.22 22.52
CA ASP A 131 -16.61 10.96 22.09
C ASP A 131 -17.04 12.05 21.10
N THR A 132 -17.26 11.70 19.82
CA THR A 132 -17.81 12.63 18.82
C THR A 132 -19.19 13.06 19.28
N SER A 133 -19.46 14.37 19.34
CA SER A 133 -20.75 14.90 19.82
C SER A 133 -21.88 14.54 18.86
N LEU A 134 -21.59 14.39 17.57
CA LEU A 134 -22.46 13.80 16.57
C LEU A 134 -21.86 12.51 15.99
N GLN A 135 -22.63 11.42 16.05
CA GLN A 135 -22.27 10.14 15.44
C GLN A 135 -23.15 9.84 14.23
N VAL A 136 -22.51 9.35 13.16
CA VAL A 136 -23.20 8.74 12.01
C VAL A 136 -23.02 7.23 12.00
N SER A 137 -24.09 6.48 11.69
CA SER A 137 -24.05 5.02 11.65
C SER A 137 -23.25 4.45 10.48
N LYS A 138 -23.04 5.24 9.42
CA LYS A 138 -22.28 4.86 8.23
C LYS A 138 -21.38 6.03 7.82
N ASN A 139 -20.13 5.73 7.48
CA ASN A 139 -19.16 6.70 6.96
C ASN A 139 -19.27 6.88 5.43
N ALA A 140 -19.85 5.91 4.73
CA ALA A 140 -20.17 5.98 3.31
C ALA A 140 -21.43 5.15 3.01
N VAL A 141 -22.12 5.50 1.94
CA VAL A 141 -23.27 4.77 1.41
C VAL A 141 -22.90 4.13 0.09
N TYR A 142 -22.95 2.80 0.04
CA TYR A 142 -22.80 2.02 -1.18
C TYR A 142 -24.05 1.19 -1.40
N LEU A 143 -24.57 1.23 -2.62
CA LEU A 143 -25.83 0.61 -3.00
C LEU A 143 -25.74 0.12 -4.44
N ALA A 144 -26.33 -1.03 -4.73
CA ALA A 144 -26.57 -1.50 -6.09
C ALA A 144 -28.07 -1.54 -6.37
N MET A 145 -28.49 -1.11 -7.57
CA MET A 145 -29.87 -1.21 -8.02
C MET A 145 -29.95 -1.55 -9.50
N ALA A 146 -31.06 -2.16 -9.93
CA ALA A 146 -31.31 -2.38 -11.34
C ALA A 146 -31.67 -1.07 -12.06
N GLN A 147 -31.47 -1.03 -13.37
CA GLN A 147 -32.05 -0.01 -14.25
C GLN A 147 -33.58 0.01 -14.15
N ASP A 148 -34.20 1.20 -14.26
CA ASP A 148 -35.63 1.43 -13.97
C ASP A 148 -36.07 0.95 -12.56
N GLY A 149 -35.12 0.83 -11.64
CA GLY A 149 -35.32 0.33 -10.30
C GLY A 149 -35.34 1.43 -9.25
N ASN A 150 -35.86 1.08 -8.07
CA ASN A 150 -35.77 1.88 -6.87
C ASN A 150 -34.96 1.14 -5.84
N ALA A 151 -34.18 1.88 -5.04
CA ALA A 151 -33.53 1.33 -3.88
C ALA A 151 -33.42 2.36 -2.77
N SER A 152 -33.31 1.89 -1.53
CA SER A 152 -33.20 2.75 -0.37
C SER A 152 -32.21 2.19 0.64
N THR A 153 -31.66 3.08 1.44
CA THR A 153 -30.88 2.72 2.63
C THR A 153 -31.07 3.80 3.68
N THR A 154 -30.57 3.56 4.88
CA THR A 154 -30.72 4.48 6.01
C THR A 154 -29.37 4.95 6.54
N LEU A 155 -29.34 6.19 7.03
CA LEU A 155 -28.27 6.77 7.84
C LEU A 155 -28.87 7.17 9.19
N THR A 156 -28.26 6.73 10.29
CA THR A 156 -28.68 7.12 11.64
C THR A 156 -27.73 8.18 12.15
N LEU A 157 -28.29 9.30 12.60
CA LEU A 157 -27.57 10.36 13.29
C LEU A 157 -27.87 10.26 14.77
N THR A 158 -26.86 10.27 15.62
CA THR A 158 -27.00 10.26 17.08
C THR A 158 -26.28 11.46 17.66
N ASN A 159 -26.95 12.23 18.50
CA ASN A 159 -26.29 13.23 19.32
C ASN A 159 -25.77 12.56 20.60
N ASN A 160 -24.46 12.36 20.67
CA ASN A 160 -23.79 11.76 21.83
C ASN A 160 -23.34 12.82 22.85
N SER A 161 -23.63 14.11 22.63
CA SER A 161 -23.35 15.12 23.65
C SER A 161 -24.15 14.84 24.92
N ALA A 162 -23.54 15.14 26.07
CA ALA A 162 -24.16 14.92 27.37
C ALA A 162 -25.20 15.99 27.73
N SER A 163 -25.18 17.14 27.06
CA SER A 163 -25.93 18.32 27.54
C SER A 163 -26.41 19.30 26.46
N GLU A 164 -26.05 19.16 25.18
CA GLU A 164 -26.36 20.15 24.16
C GLU A 164 -27.29 19.64 23.06
N LEU A 165 -28.21 20.50 22.60
CA LEU A 165 -29.03 20.22 21.43
C LEU A 165 -28.18 20.37 20.16
N ALA A 166 -28.20 19.37 19.28
CA ALA A 166 -27.59 19.46 17.95
C ALA A 166 -28.62 19.89 16.92
N THR A 167 -28.39 21.02 16.24
CA THR A 167 -29.19 21.44 15.07
C THR A 167 -28.47 20.98 13.82
N VAL A 168 -29.05 20.01 13.11
CA VAL A 168 -28.38 19.34 11.98
C VAL A 168 -29.01 19.77 10.65
N SER A 169 -28.17 20.16 9.69
CA SER A 169 -28.54 20.38 8.29
C SER A 169 -27.82 19.40 7.37
N LEU A 170 -28.55 18.88 6.38
CA LEU A 170 -28.10 17.90 5.40
C LEU A 170 -28.09 18.54 4.01
N VAL A 171 -26.90 18.72 3.44
CA VAL A 171 -26.71 19.31 2.11
C VAL A 171 -26.25 18.22 1.15
N LYS A 172 -27.10 17.87 0.20
CA LYS A 172 -26.82 16.88 -0.83
C LYS A 172 -26.11 17.51 -2.03
N THR A 173 -25.01 16.90 -2.47
CA THR A 173 -24.36 17.16 -3.77
C THR A 173 -24.60 15.97 -4.68
N TRP A 174 -25.44 16.12 -5.70
CA TRP A 174 -25.81 15.05 -6.62
C TRP A 174 -26.12 15.60 -8.01
N ASN A 175 -25.19 15.41 -8.95
CA ASN A 175 -25.24 16.01 -10.29
C ASN A 175 -25.55 14.97 -11.38
N HIS A 176 -26.49 14.06 -11.11
CA HIS A 176 -26.91 13.03 -12.05
C HIS A 176 -28.40 13.18 -12.37
N SER A 177 -28.74 13.24 -13.65
CA SER A 177 -30.13 13.39 -14.11
C SER A 177 -30.84 12.04 -14.33
N VAL A 178 -30.08 10.97 -14.56
CA VAL A 178 -30.59 9.62 -14.86
C VAL A 178 -30.77 8.74 -13.63
N VAL A 179 -30.17 9.14 -12.50
CA VAL A 179 -30.39 8.55 -11.18
C VAL A 179 -30.81 9.67 -10.24
N SER A 180 -32.02 9.59 -9.70
CA SER A 180 -32.50 10.49 -8.67
C SER A 180 -32.01 10.05 -7.28
N PHE A 181 -31.72 11.02 -6.41
CA PHE A 181 -31.36 10.81 -5.02
C PHE A 181 -32.17 11.78 -4.15
N ALA A 182 -32.92 11.27 -3.18
CA ALA A 182 -33.72 12.04 -2.24
C ALA A 182 -33.43 11.65 -0.78
N LEU A 183 -33.48 12.63 0.12
CA LEU A 183 -33.39 12.43 1.56
C LEU A 183 -34.79 12.58 2.17
N SER A 184 -35.13 11.73 3.13
CA SER A 184 -36.39 11.85 3.90
C SER A 184 -36.49 13.14 4.71
N SER A 185 -35.35 13.70 5.13
CA SER A 185 -35.25 15.01 5.77
C SER A 185 -33.95 15.70 5.38
N THR A 186 -33.98 17.03 5.32
CA THR A 186 -32.82 17.90 5.06
C THR A 186 -32.39 18.70 6.28
N SER A 187 -33.18 18.69 7.36
CA SER A 187 -32.85 19.37 8.61
C SER A 187 -33.60 18.76 9.79
N LEU A 188 -32.96 18.70 10.96
CA LEU A 188 -33.55 18.16 12.18
C LEU A 188 -32.82 18.65 13.43
N SER A 189 -33.44 18.45 14.59
CA SER A 189 -32.85 18.75 15.90
C SER A 189 -32.75 17.47 16.73
N LEU A 190 -31.57 17.16 17.27
CA LEU A 190 -31.33 15.99 18.14
C LEU A 190 -31.09 16.46 19.57
N GLN A 191 -31.94 16.03 20.50
CA GLN A 191 -31.70 16.19 21.95
C GLN A 191 -30.46 15.37 22.37
N PRO A 192 -29.80 15.71 23.49
CA PRO A 192 -28.74 14.88 24.07
C PRO A 192 -29.13 13.40 24.17
N GLY A 193 -28.31 12.51 23.63
CA GLY A 193 -28.54 11.06 23.59
C GLY A 193 -29.58 10.58 22.57
N ALA A 194 -30.21 11.47 21.80
CA ALA A 194 -31.24 11.09 20.83
C ALA A 194 -30.64 10.67 19.48
N SER A 195 -31.30 9.69 18.83
CA SER A 195 -30.99 9.25 17.47
C SER A 195 -32.16 9.50 16.52
N GLN A 196 -31.86 9.87 15.28
CA GLN A 196 -32.83 9.97 14.18
C GLN A 196 -32.33 9.21 12.96
N VAL A 197 -33.24 8.47 12.32
CA VAL A 197 -32.98 7.77 11.06
C VAL A 197 -33.37 8.66 9.88
N ILE A 198 -32.51 8.70 8.86
CA ILE A 198 -32.69 9.40 7.60
C ILE A 198 -32.65 8.39 6.46
N ASP A 199 -33.75 8.26 5.74
CA ASP A 199 -33.81 7.45 4.51
C ASP A 199 -33.14 8.17 3.35
N PHE A 200 -32.29 7.42 2.65
CA PHE A 200 -31.63 7.76 1.40
C PHE A 200 -32.33 6.96 0.31
N ASN A 201 -33.11 7.64 -0.53
CA ASN A 201 -33.95 7.03 -1.55
C ASN A 201 -33.39 7.31 -2.95
N PHE A 202 -33.26 6.28 -3.76
CA PHE A 202 -32.71 6.33 -5.10
C PHE A 202 -33.69 5.73 -6.11
N ALA A 203 -33.72 6.30 -7.32
CA ALA A 203 -34.42 5.71 -8.46
C ALA A 203 -33.66 5.96 -9.75
N SER A 204 -33.43 4.92 -10.55
CA SER A 204 -32.86 5.00 -11.90
C SER A 204 -33.96 5.13 -12.95
N ASN A 205 -33.58 5.63 -14.13
CA ASN A 205 -34.39 5.53 -15.34
C ASN A 205 -33.82 4.47 -16.30
N SER A 206 -34.47 4.32 -17.46
CA SER A 206 -34.18 3.33 -18.50
C SER A 206 -32.87 3.53 -19.26
N THR A 207 -32.13 4.59 -18.95
CA THR A 207 -30.83 4.91 -19.56
C THR A 207 -29.68 4.83 -18.56
N ALA A 208 -29.97 4.67 -17.27
CA ALA A 208 -28.95 4.63 -16.23
C ALA A 208 -28.19 3.30 -16.26
N THR A 209 -26.86 3.35 -16.41
CA THR A 209 -25.96 2.20 -16.32
C THR A 209 -24.62 2.63 -15.72
N GLY A 210 -24.03 1.77 -14.90
CA GLY A 210 -22.74 2.01 -14.27
C GLY A 210 -22.85 2.81 -12.98
N ASN A 211 -21.76 3.52 -12.65
CA ASN A 211 -21.54 4.05 -11.31
C ASN A 211 -21.87 5.55 -11.19
N TYR A 212 -22.63 5.91 -10.16
CA TYR A 212 -23.08 7.28 -9.88
C TYR A 212 -22.67 7.70 -8.48
N ALA A 213 -21.74 8.65 -8.40
CA ALA A 213 -21.20 9.15 -7.13
C ALA A 213 -21.73 10.55 -6.77
N GLY A 214 -21.87 10.80 -5.49
CA GLY A 214 -22.18 12.10 -4.90
C GLY A 214 -21.88 12.11 -3.40
N SER A 215 -22.43 13.09 -2.67
CA SER A 215 -22.18 13.18 -1.23
C SER A 215 -23.33 13.87 -0.49
N VAL A 216 -23.37 13.64 0.83
CA VAL A 216 -24.20 14.40 1.77
C VAL A 216 -23.30 15.01 2.82
N LYS A 217 -23.28 16.33 2.90
CA LYS A 217 -22.65 17.06 4.00
C LYS A 217 -23.64 17.17 5.15
N VAL A 218 -23.23 16.73 6.33
CA VAL A 218 -23.99 16.85 7.59
C VAL A 218 -23.30 17.95 8.40
N ASN A 219 -23.98 19.08 8.59
CA ASN A 219 -23.49 20.18 9.43
C ASN A 219 -24.31 20.17 10.73
N ALA A 220 -23.66 19.96 11.86
CA ALA A 220 -24.28 20.03 13.18
C ALA A 220 -23.75 21.25 13.94
N ASP A 221 -24.69 22.12 14.32
CA ASP A 221 -24.47 23.29 15.15
C ASP A 221 -24.84 22.95 16.61
N PHE A 222 -23.92 23.19 17.52
CA PHE A 222 -24.10 23.01 18.97
C PHE A 222 -24.11 24.37 19.66
N ASN A 223 -25.27 24.72 20.23
CA ASN A 223 -25.62 26.11 20.58
C ASN A 223 -24.76 26.80 21.67
N VAL A 224 -23.84 26.10 22.36
CA VAL A 224 -23.29 26.62 23.64
C VAL A 224 -21.78 26.49 23.79
N SER A 225 -21.25 25.28 24.01
CA SER A 225 -19.85 25.08 24.42
C SER A 225 -19.09 24.05 23.58
N LEU A 226 -19.81 23.25 22.79
CA LEU A 226 -19.20 22.33 21.84
C LEU A 226 -18.96 23.03 20.50
N ALA A 227 -17.89 22.64 19.83
CA ALA A 227 -17.62 23.11 18.47
C ALA A 227 -18.60 22.46 17.49
N ASP A 228 -18.98 23.21 16.45
CA ASP A 228 -19.76 22.67 15.33
C ASP A 228 -19.05 21.48 14.68
N GLU A 229 -19.80 20.42 14.42
CA GLU A 229 -19.28 19.22 13.76
C GLU A 229 -19.81 19.15 12.33
N ASN A 230 -18.89 19.15 11.37
CA ASN A 230 -19.21 19.04 9.95
C ASN A 230 -18.57 17.76 9.39
N LEU A 231 -19.38 16.87 8.83
CA LEU A 231 -18.90 15.63 8.23
C LEU A 231 -19.50 15.45 6.84
N THR A 232 -18.78 14.73 5.98
CA THR A 232 -19.24 14.41 4.63
C THR A 232 -19.38 12.91 4.50
N VAL A 233 -20.56 12.45 4.10
CA VAL A 233 -20.85 11.04 3.80
C VAL A 233 -20.83 10.87 2.28
N PRO A 234 -19.83 10.18 1.71
CA PRO A 234 -19.82 9.82 0.30
C PRO A 234 -20.98 8.87 0.00
N VAL A 235 -21.60 9.05 -1.17
CA VAL A 235 -22.70 8.24 -1.66
C VAL A 235 -22.33 7.70 -3.02
N ASN A 236 -22.42 6.39 -3.20
CA ASN A 236 -22.14 5.72 -4.45
C ASN A 236 -23.24 4.71 -4.78
N VAL A 237 -23.78 4.81 -5.99
CA VAL A 237 -24.82 3.91 -6.49
C VAL A 237 -24.37 3.26 -7.78
N ASP A 238 -24.33 1.93 -7.79
CA ASP A 238 -24.07 1.14 -8.98
C ASP A 238 -25.40 0.71 -9.62
N VAL A 239 -25.62 1.08 -10.87
CA VAL A 239 -26.81 0.71 -11.64
C VAL A 239 -26.44 -0.38 -12.61
N THR A 240 -26.93 -1.58 -12.33
CA THR A 240 -26.78 -2.71 -13.25
C THR A 240 -27.80 -2.56 -14.37
N PRO A 241 -27.40 -2.69 -15.65
CA PRO A 241 -28.33 -2.67 -16.77
C PRO A 241 -29.44 -3.67 -16.52
N ALA A 242 -30.67 -3.34 -16.93
CA ALA A 242 -31.70 -4.36 -17.03
C ALA A 242 -31.11 -5.47 -17.89
N GLN A 243 -31.12 -6.71 -17.38
CA GLN A 243 -30.75 -7.83 -18.24
C GLN A 243 -31.68 -7.76 -19.44
N THR A 244 -31.12 -7.43 -20.61
CA THR A 244 -31.77 -7.78 -21.88
C THR A 244 -32.25 -9.21 -21.72
N PRO A 245 -33.53 -9.53 -22.01
CA PRO A 245 -34.03 -10.90 -21.88
C PRO A 245 -32.96 -11.81 -22.45
N ALA A 246 -32.44 -12.68 -21.58
CA ALA A 246 -31.29 -13.49 -21.89
C ALA A 246 -31.52 -14.12 -23.26
N ALA A 247 -30.50 -14.03 -24.11
CA ALA A 247 -30.39 -14.77 -25.35
C ALA A 247 -31.00 -16.16 -25.16
N VAL A 248 -31.92 -16.54 -26.06
CA VAL A 248 -32.43 -17.90 -26.30
C VAL A 248 -32.49 -18.74 -25.01
N ILE A 249 -33.68 -18.83 -24.39
CA ILE A 249 -33.95 -19.77 -23.29
C ILE A 249 -33.21 -21.07 -23.61
N PRO A 250 -32.15 -21.44 -22.85
CA PRO A 250 -31.49 -22.72 -23.06
C PRO A 250 -32.58 -23.77 -22.92
N ASP A 251 -32.60 -24.73 -23.83
CA ASP A 251 -33.51 -25.85 -23.71
C ASP A 251 -33.37 -26.41 -22.30
N THR A 252 -34.42 -26.29 -21.47
CA THR A 252 -34.34 -26.59 -20.03
C THR A 252 -33.92 -28.04 -19.77
N ASN A 253 -34.01 -28.88 -20.80
CA ASN A 253 -33.63 -30.28 -20.79
C ASN A 253 -32.12 -30.51 -20.71
N LEU A 254 -31.27 -29.62 -21.25
CA LEU A 254 -29.81 -29.75 -21.19
C LEU A 254 -29.20 -28.45 -20.67
N LEU A 255 -28.45 -28.53 -19.57
CA LEU A 255 -27.88 -27.37 -18.88
C LEU A 255 -26.40 -27.59 -18.61
N ILE A 256 -25.59 -26.55 -18.85
CA ILE A 256 -24.17 -26.49 -18.50
C ILE A 256 -23.94 -25.47 -17.40
N VAL A 257 -23.21 -25.88 -16.36
CA VAL A 257 -22.86 -25.01 -15.23
C VAL A 257 -21.35 -25.04 -14.98
N PRO A 258 -20.67 -23.88 -14.92
CA PRO A 258 -21.19 -22.52 -15.17
C PRO A 258 -21.38 -22.22 -16.67
N SER A 259 -22.30 -21.32 -16.99
CA SER A 259 -22.56 -20.86 -18.38
C SER A 259 -21.50 -19.91 -18.95
N THR A 260 -20.55 -19.47 -18.12
CA THR A 260 -19.43 -18.63 -18.54
C THR A 260 -18.15 -19.09 -17.89
N TRP A 261 -17.04 -19.03 -18.64
CA TRP A 261 -15.71 -19.27 -18.14
C TRP A 261 -14.76 -18.15 -18.57
N LYS A 262 -14.25 -17.41 -17.58
CA LYS A 262 -13.29 -16.32 -17.78
C LYS A 262 -11.95 -16.65 -17.15
N ARG A 263 -10.85 -16.51 -17.89
CA ARG A 263 -9.48 -16.79 -17.41
C ARG A 263 -8.48 -15.81 -17.97
N THR A 264 -7.42 -15.57 -17.21
CA THR A 264 -6.17 -14.95 -17.69
C THR A 264 -5.08 -16.01 -17.66
N ILE A 265 -4.45 -16.30 -18.79
CA ILE A 265 -3.54 -17.43 -18.97
C ILE A 265 -2.27 -16.95 -19.68
N ASN A 266 -1.11 -17.41 -19.21
CA ASN A 266 0.17 -17.14 -19.87
C ASN A 266 0.22 -17.87 -21.22
N ARG A 267 0.74 -17.23 -22.27
CA ARG A 267 0.98 -17.91 -23.55
C ARG A 267 1.90 -19.13 -23.38
N GLY A 268 1.75 -20.13 -24.23
CA GLY A 268 2.55 -21.35 -24.19
C GLY A 268 2.25 -22.29 -23.02
N THR A 269 1.18 -22.03 -22.27
CA THR A 269 0.78 -22.87 -21.13
C THR A 269 -0.53 -23.60 -21.39
N ILE A 270 -0.78 -24.62 -20.57
CA ILE A 270 -2.03 -25.39 -20.55
C ILE A 270 -2.80 -25.01 -19.29
N ASP A 271 -4.09 -24.78 -19.42
CA ASP A 271 -5.01 -24.56 -18.30
C ASP A 271 -6.15 -25.58 -18.38
N SER A 272 -6.65 -26.04 -17.25
CA SER A 272 -7.78 -26.95 -17.20
C SER A 272 -8.74 -26.61 -16.08
N ASN A 273 -10.01 -26.96 -16.28
CA ASN A 273 -11.06 -26.79 -15.30
C ASN A 273 -12.16 -27.81 -15.51
N THR A 274 -13.12 -27.85 -14.60
CA THR A 274 -14.30 -28.70 -14.70
C THR A 274 -15.58 -27.87 -14.88
N PHE A 275 -16.55 -28.46 -15.57
CA PHE A 275 -17.90 -27.95 -15.70
C PHE A 275 -18.89 -29.12 -15.57
N GLN A 276 -20.13 -28.83 -15.20
CA GLN A 276 -21.20 -29.80 -15.10
C GLN A 276 -22.11 -29.75 -16.31
N VAL A 277 -22.53 -30.92 -16.78
CA VAL A 277 -23.57 -31.08 -17.80
C VAL A 277 -24.71 -31.85 -17.16
N CYS A 278 -25.89 -31.24 -17.14
CA CYS A 278 -27.09 -31.74 -16.51
C CYS A 278 -28.17 -31.99 -17.56
N ASN A 279 -28.77 -33.18 -17.50
CA ASN A 279 -30.00 -33.50 -18.22
C ASN A 279 -31.16 -33.34 -17.24
N ASN A 280 -31.98 -32.31 -17.41
CA ASN A 280 -33.17 -32.09 -16.58
C ASN A 280 -34.46 -32.59 -17.26
N SER A 281 -34.33 -33.33 -18.37
CA SER A 281 -35.49 -33.94 -19.02
C SER A 281 -35.90 -35.24 -18.31
N SER A 282 -37.12 -35.70 -18.60
CA SER A 282 -37.65 -36.96 -18.07
C SER A 282 -37.19 -38.21 -18.83
N GLN A 283 -36.18 -38.09 -19.71
CA GLN A 283 -35.62 -39.20 -20.48
C GLN A 283 -34.09 -39.11 -20.51
N ALA A 284 -33.41 -40.25 -20.59
CA ALA A 284 -31.96 -40.25 -20.74
C ALA A 284 -31.53 -39.63 -22.10
N MET A 285 -30.44 -38.87 -22.08
CA MET A 285 -29.82 -38.26 -23.26
C MET A 285 -28.60 -39.06 -23.71
N ALA A 286 -28.58 -39.51 -24.97
CA ALA A 286 -27.49 -40.32 -25.49
C ALA A 286 -27.35 -40.19 -27.02
N PRO A 287 -26.19 -39.75 -27.56
CA PRO A 287 -25.03 -39.19 -26.86
C PRO A 287 -25.19 -37.69 -26.58
N VAL A 288 -24.44 -37.17 -25.61
CA VAL A 288 -24.21 -35.72 -25.47
C VAL A 288 -22.84 -35.39 -26.06
N SER A 289 -22.83 -34.59 -27.13
CA SER A 289 -21.61 -34.18 -27.84
C SER A 289 -21.22 -32.74 -27.51
N PHE A 290 -19.97 -32.37 -27.83
CA PHE A 290 -19.43 -31.05 -27.60
C PHE A 290 -18.84 -30.48 -28.89
N THR A 291 -19.20 -29.24 -29.22
CA THR A 291 -18.71 -28.51 -30.38
C THR A 291 -18.06 -27.20 -29.93
N LYS A 292 -16.82 -26.97 -30.35
CA LYS A 292 -16.06 -25.75 -30.05
C LYS A 292 -16.17 -24.72 -31.18
N SER A 293 -16.18 -23.44 -30.83
CA SER A 293 -16.12 -22.37 -31.84
C SER A 293 -14.78 -22.38 -32.59
N THR A 294 -14.80 -22.05 -33.88
CA THR A 294 -13.60 -21.96 -34.73
C THR A 294 -13.00 -20.56 -34.70
N GLY A 295 -11.67 -20.46 -34.85
CA GLY A 295 -10.95 -19.17 -35.00
C GLY A 295 -10.77 -18.32 -33.73
N ASP A 296 -11.35 -18.77 -32.62
CA ASP A 296 -11.55 -18.00 -31.39
C ASP A 296 -10.91 -18.74 -30.17
N ALA A 297 -11.23 -18.35 -28.93
CA ALA A 297 -10.80 -19.09 -27.73
C ALA A 297 -11.19 -20.58 -27.78
N GLY A 298 -12.25 -20.93 -28.53
CA GLY A 298 -12.65 -22.32 -28.80
C GLY A 298 -11.59 -23.12 -29.56
N ALA A 299 -10.74 -22.49 -30.37
CA ALA A 299 -9.66 -23.17 -31.09
C ALA A 299 -8.55 -23.68 -30.17
N TRP A 300 -8.43 -23.11 -28.96
CA TRP A 300 -7.47 -23.56 -27.95
C TRP A 300 -8.00 -24.71 -27.09
N VAL A 301 -9.29 -25.00 -27.16
CA VAL A 301 -9.91 -26.07 -26.38
C VAL A 301 -9.58 -27.43 -27.01
N TYR A 302 -9.03 -28.34 -26.18
CA TYR A 302 -8.86 -29.74 -26.55
C TYR A 302 -10.22 -30.41 -26.80
N ASP A 303 -10.22 -31.46 -27.62
CA ASP A 303 -11.43 -32.21 -27.87
C ASP A 303 -11.95 -32.85 -26.57
N ILE A 304 -13.24 -32.70 -26.33
CA ILE A 304 -13.93 -33.23 -25.15
C ILE A 304 -14.65 -34.50 -25.56
N ASN A 305 -14.42 -35.58 -24.81
CA ASN A 305 -15.10 -36.85 -25.04
C ASN A 305 -16.62 -36.67 -24.86
N SER A 306 -17.40 -37.26 -25.78
CA SER A 306 -18.84 -37.29 -25.65
C SER A 306 -19.27 -38.11 -24.42
N ILE A 307 -20.40 -37.73 -23.83
CA ILE A 307 -21.04 -38.51 -22.78
C ILE A 307 -21.91 -39.56 -23.49
N SER A 308 -21.60 -40.83 -23.27
CA SER A 308 -22.27 -41.94 -23.95
C SER A 308 -23.75 -42.05 -23.58
N SER A 309 -24.09 -41.80 -22.31
CA SER A 309 -25.45 -41.70 -21.79
C SER A 309 -25.45 -40.82 -20.55
N LEU A 310 -26.35 -39.86 -20.50
CA LEU A 310 -26.64 -39.00 -19.35
C LEU A 310 -28.07 -39.31 -18.90
N GLY A 311 -28.23 -39.86 -17.69
CA GLY A 311 -29.54 -40.25 -17.16
C GLY A 311 -30.53 -39.09 -17.08
N ASP A 312 -31.82 -39.39 -16.98
CA ASP A 312 -32.84 -38.40 -16.65
C ASP A 312 -32.56 -37.76 -15.27
N ASP A 313 -32.86 -36.47 -15.15
CA ASP A 313 -32.63 -35.64 -13.95
C ASP A 313 -31.24 -35.87 -13.30
N SER A 314 -30.20 -35.93 -14.13
CA SER A 314 -28.84 -36.26 -13.69
C SER A 314 -27.78 -35.32 -14.26
N CYS A 315 -26.71 -35.12 -13.50
CA CYS A 315 -25.56 -34.31 -13.90
C CYS A 315 -24.29 -35.16 -13.91
N THR A 316 -23.37 -34.84 -14.82
CA THR A 316 -22.01 -35.37 -14.82
C THR A 316 -20.99 -34.25 -14.96
N ASN A 317 -19.83 -34.44 -14.36
CA ASN A 317 -18.71 -33.51 -14.51
C ASN A 317 -17.95 -33.83 -15.79
N GLN A 318 -17.55 -32.79 -16.52
CA GLN A 318 -16.64 -32.86 -17.64
C GLN A 318 -15.46 -31.91 -17.41
N SER A 319 -14.33 -32.26 -18.00
CA SER A 319 -13.14 -31.42 -17.99
C SER A 319 -13.03 -30.64 -19.29
N ILE A 320 -12.65 -29.38 -19.17
CA ILE A 320 -12.26 -28.53 -20.28
C ILE A 320 -10.79 -28.16 -20.11
N THR A 321 -10.00 -28.35 -21.15
CA THR A 321 -8.56 -28.06 -21.15
C THR A 321 -8.25 -27.16 -22.33
N LEU A 322 -7.54 -26.05 -22.11
CA LEU A 322 -7.01 -25.20 -23.16
C LEU A 322 -5.50 -25.38 -23.29
N SER A 323 -5.00 -25.28 -24.52
CA SER A 323 -3.58 -25.11 -24.81
C SER A 323 -3.37 -23.80 -25.54
N ILE A 324 -2.75 -22.84 -24.86
CA ILE A 324 -2.46 -21.53 -25.45
C ILE A 324 -1.15 -21.63 -26.25
N PRO A 325 -1.14 -21.33 -27.56
CA PRO A 325 0.08 -21.38 -28.35
C PRO A 325 1.17 -20.47 -27.78
N GLY A 326 2.44 -20.89 -27.85
CA GLY A 326 3.58 -20.05 -27.45
C GLY A 326 3.75 -18.80 -28.32
N SER A 327 3.17 -18.79 -29.51
CA SER A 327 3.13 -17.66 -30.44
C SER A 327 1.89 -16.78 -30.31
N ALA A 328 1.01 -17.05 -29.34
CA ALA A 328 -0.18 -16.23 -29.13
C ALA A 328 0.20 -14.81 -28.67
N SER A 329 -0.38 -13.80 -29.33
CA SER A 329 -0.25 -12.40 -28.93
C SER A 329 -1.05 -12.11 -27.66
N GLU A 330 -0.68 -11.05 -26.95
CA GLU A 330 -1.46 -10.53 -25.82
C GLU A 330 -2.80 -10.00 -26.32
N GLN A 331 -3.90 -10.65 -25.93
CA GLN A 331 -5.24 -10.32 -26.39
C GLN A 331 -6.31 -10.94 -25.48
N THR A 332 -7.54 -10.44 -25.59
CA THR A 332 -8.73 -11.14 -25.07
C THR A 332 -9.44 -11.82 -26.23
N ALA A 333 -9.48 -13.15 -26.22
CA ALA A 333 -10.24 -13.95 -27.17
C ALA A 333 -11.55 -14.44 -26.54
N THR A 334 -12.64 -14.31 -27.28
CA THR A 334 -13.92 -14.92 -26.92
C THR A 334 -14.09 -16.25 -27.65
N GLY A 335 -14.99 -17.11 -27.20
CA GLY A 335 -15.33 -18.35 -27.90
C GLY A 335 -16.48 -19.06 -27.21
N THR A 336 -16.89 -20.22 -27.75
CA THR A 336 -17.95 -21.02 -27.14
C THR A 336 -17.62 -22.51 -27.15
N LEU A 337 -18.17 -23.21 -26.16
CA LEU A 337 -18.29 -24.66 -26.14
C LEU A 337 -19.78 -25.00 -26.04
N THR A 338 -20.33 -25.57 -27.10
CA THR A 338 -21.75 -25.96 -27.17
C THR A 338 -21.89 -27.44 -26.87
N SER A 339 -22.75 -27.80 -25.92
CA SER A 339 -23.18 -29.17 -25.69
C SER A 339 -24.48 -29.45 -26.45
N THR A 340 -24.63 -30.63 -27.01
CA THR A 340 -25.84 -31.03 -27.76
C THR A 340 -26.23 -32.46 -27.42
N GLY A 341 -27.50 -32.69 -27.08
CA GLY A 341 -28.06 -34.01 -26.75
C GLY A 341 -29.55 -34.06 -27.06
N ASN A 342 -30.00 -35.07 -27.82
CA ASN A 342 -31.40 -35.29 -28.19
C ASN A 342 -32.15 -34.06 -28.75
N GLY A 343 -31.46 -33.16 -29.45
CA GLY A 343 -32.03 -31.92 -30.00
C GLY A 343 -31.99 -30.71 -29.05
N SER A 344 -31.66 -30.94 -27.78
CA SER A 344 -31.37 -29.91 -26.78
C SER A 344 -29.94 -29.41 -26.90
N GLN A 345 -29.72 -28.14 -26.61
CA GLN A 345 -28.40 -27.52 -26.62
C GLN A 345 -28.25 -26.50 -25.50
N ASP A 346 -27.04 -26.41 -24.97
CA ASP A 346 -26.62 -25.32 -24.09
C ASP A 346 -25.14 -24.98 -24.32
N THR A 347 -24.70 -23.80 -23.90
CA THR A 347 -23.40 -23.25 -24.28
C THR A 347 -22.66 -22.64 -23.10
N ILE A 348 -21.36 -22.94 -23.00
CA ILE A 348 -20.42 -22.16 -22.17
C ILE A 348 -19.81 -21.07 -23.03
N ALA A 349 -19.94 -19.82 -22.59
CA ALA A 349 -19.20 -18.69 -23.15
C ALA A 349 -17.77 -18.64 -22.56
N LEU A 350 -16.76 -18.62 -23.43
CA LEU A 350 -15.35 -18.53 -23.08
C LEU A 350 -14.87 -17.08 -23.23
N THR A 351 -14.13 -16.57 -22.24
CA THR A 351 -13.41 -15.29 -22.34
C THR A 351 -12.00 -15.50 -21.79
N ILE A 352 -11.03 -15.62 -22.69
CA ILE A 352 -9.66 -15.96 -22.35
C ILE A 352 -8.76 -14.77 -22.65
N THR A 353 -8.16 -14.21 -21.61
CA THR A 353 -7.13 -13.17 -21.72
C THR A 353 -5.77 -13.85 -21.77
N VAL A 354 -5.09 -13.76 -22.90
CA VAL A 354 -3.71 -14.24 -23.05
C VAL A 354 -2.76 -13.13 -22.60
N VAL A 355 -1.82 -13.48 -21.72
CA VAL A 355 -0.76 -12.55 -21.27
C VAL A 355 0.62 -13.13 -21.57
N ILE A 356 1.57 -12.23 -21.83
CA ILE A 356 2.98 -12.59 -21.97
C ILE A 356 3.64 -12.43 -20.60
N PRO A 357 4.22 -13.48 -20.01
CA PRO A 357 4.88 -13.37 -18.72
C PRO A 357 6.11 -12.47 -18.84
N SER A 358 6.30 -11.61 -17.85
CA SER A 358 7.51 -10.78 -17.75
C SER A 358 8.69 -11.63 -17.29
N SER A 359 9.85 -11.38 -17.86
CA SER A 359 11.15 -11.89 -17.43
C SER A 359 11.91 -10.80 -16.68
N TYR A 360 12.73 -11.22 -15.72
CA TYR A 360 13.66 -10.34 -15.01
C TYR A 360 15.06 -10.93 -15.09
N ALA A 361 16.05 -10.10 -15.40
CA ALA A 361 17.45 -10.48 -15.45
C ALA A 361 18.30 -9.42 -14.75
N LEU A 362 19.35 -9.89 -14.06
CA LEU A 362 20.34 -9.04 -13.40
C LEU A 362 21.68 -9.24 -14.10
N TYR A 363 22.36 -8.14 -14.40
CA TYR A 363 23.65 -8.13 -15.07
C TYR A 363 24.68 -7.35 -14.27
N THR A 364 25.92 -7.80 -14.33
CA THR A 364 27.12 -7.09 -13.85
C THR A 364 27.99 -6.70 -15.06
N PRO A 365 28.96 -5.79 -14.91
CA PRO A 365 29.81 -5.38 -16.00
C PRO A 365 30.58 -6.58 -16.58
N SER A 366 30.55 -6.70 -17.90
CA SER A 366 31.34 -7.70 -18.62
C SER A 366 32.75 -7.19 -18.94
N THR A 367 32.91 -5.87 -19.06
CA THR A 367 34.19 -5.19 -19.27
C THR A 367 34.14 -3.81 -18.60
N GLY A 368 35.32 -3.22 -18.37
CA GLY A 368 35.42 -1.86 -17.87
C GLY A 368 36.69 -1.16 -18.34
N TYR A 369 36.68 0.18 -18.28
CA TYR A 369 37.80 1.02 -18.67
C TYR A 369 37.95 2.24 -17.75
N ASP A 370 39.08 2.37 -17.07
CA ASP A 370 39.42 3.50 -16.21
C ASP A 370 40.24 4.53 -17.00
N ALA A 371 39.56 5.61 -17.40
CA ALA A 371 40.13 6.78 -18.07
C ALA A 371 40.47 7.92 -17.09
N THR A 372 40.65 7.63 -15.80
CA THR A 372 41.06 8.67 -14.84
C THR A 372 42.49 9.17 -15.07
N ASP A 373 43.31 8.41 -15.82
CA ASP A 373 44.64 8.78 -16.30
C ASP A 373 44.98 8.32 -17.75
N GLU A 374 46.02 7.50 -17.98
CA GLU A 374 46.43 7.02 -19.31
C GLU A 374 45.49 5.96 -19.91
N GLY A 375 44.47 5.54 -19.16
CA GLY A 375 43.43 4.65 -19.65
C GLY A 375 43.77 3.17 -19.52
N GLU A 376 43.16 2.49 -18.56
CA GLU A 376 43.41 1.07 -18.30
C GLU A 376 42.14 0.24 -18.42
N THR A 377 42.24 -0.97 -18.99
CA THR A 377 41.11 -1.92 -19.00
C THR A 377 41.05 -2.65 -17.67
N LEU A 378 39.88 -2.69 -17.04
CA LEU A 378 39.67 -3.43 -15.80
C LEU A 378 39.97 -4.92 -16.01
N SER A 379 40.73 -5.51 -15.10
CA SER A 379 41.04 -6.93 -15.09
C SER A 379 39.82 -7.76 -14.67
N ALA A 380 39.91 -9.09 -14.83
CA ALA A 380 38.85 -9.98 -14.36
C ALA A 380 38.65 -9.91 -12.83
N GLY A 381 39.71 -9.62 -12.07
CA GLY A 381 39.63 -9.42 -10.61
C GLY A 381 38.91 -8.11 -10.27
N ASP A 382 39.21 -7.04 -10.99
CA ASP A 382 38.52 -5.76 -10.82
C ASP A 382 37.02 -5.88 -11.13
N LEU A 383 36.64 -6.70 -12.12
CA LEU A 383 35.24 -6.95 -12.45
C LEU A 383 34.52 -7.82 -11.40
N SER A 384 35.23 -8.75 -10.73
CA SER A 384 34.63 -9.50 -9.62
C SER A 384 34.41 -8.64 -8.38
N ASP A 385 35.24 -7.63 -8.15
CA ASP A 385 35.07 -6.65 -7.06
C ASP A 385 33.92 -5.65 -7.30
N LEU A 386 33.05 -5.90 -8.29
CA LEU A 386 31.92 -5.03 -8.67
C LEU A 386 30.56 -5.75 -8.62
N ASP A 387 30.55 -7.05 -8.30
CA ASP A 387 29.36 -7.89 -8.45
C ASP A 387 28.47 -7.98 -7.20
N SER A 388 28.96 -7.51 -6.06
CA SER A 388 28.30 -7.62 -4.77
C SER A 388 28.68 -6.48 -3.83
N SER A 389 27.73 -6.07 -2.97
CA SER A 389 28.01 -5.13 -1.88
C SER A 389 28.77 -5.89 -0.79
N ASP A 390 30.09 -5.81 -0.80
CA ASP A 390 30.98 -6.51 0.11
C ASP A 390 32.12 -5.60 0.63
N ASN A 391 33.36 -6.07 0.63
CA ASN A 391 34.51 -5.22 0.96
C ASN A 391 35.64 -5.35 -0.07
N GLY A 392 35.47 -6.19 -1.09
CA GLY A 392 36.29 -6.30 -2.28
C GLY A 392 35.90 -5.17 -3.22
N ARG A 393 36.82 -4.23 -3.44
CA ARG A 393 36.52 -2.98 -4.14
C ARG A 393 37.49 -2.76 -5.26
N TYR A 394 36.97 -2.43 -6.43
CA TYR A 394 37.75 -1.79 -7.47
C TYR A 394 38.08 -0.36 -7.06
N SER A 395 39.37 -0.02 -7.00
CA SER A 395 39.82 1.35 -6.76
C SER A 395 40.34 1.97 -8.04
N SER A 396 39.96 3.22 -8.31
CA SER A 396 40.51 3.96 -9.44
C SER A 396 42.05 3.98 -9.42
N ASP A 397 42.66 3.92 -10.60
CA ASP A 397 44.12 3.77 -10.73
C ASP A 397 44.86 4.96 -10.12
N LEU A 398 44.40 6.18 -10.40
CA LEU A 398 44.92 7.41 -9.78
C LEU A 398 43.87 8.19 -9.00
N THR A 399 44.33 9.23 -8.31
CA THR A 399 43.44 10.19 -7.67
C THR A 399 42.82 11.14 -8.69
N TRP A 400 41.51 11.35 -8.59
CA TRP A 400 40.71 12.20 -9.44
C TRP A 400 39.52 12.77 -8.63
N PRO A 401 38.79 13.79 -9.10
CA PRO A 401 39.04 14.57 -10.32
C PRO A 401 40.29 15.44 -10.20
N LYS A 402 41.01 15.64 -11.31
CA LYS A 402 42.19 16.55 -11.37
C LYS A 402 41.80 18.01 -11.69
N ASN A 403 40.55 18.26 -12.10
CA ASN A 403 40.02 19.56 -12.51
C ASN A 403 38.97 20.09 -11.51
N ALA A 404 39.02 21.39 -11.21
CA ALA A 404 38.40 21.98 -10.01
C ALA A 404 37.18 22.90 -10.26
N SER A 405 36.39 22.70 -11.34
CA SER A 405 35.16 23.51 -11.52
C SER A 405 33.98 22.85 -12.26
N THR A 406 34.19 21.77 -13.02
CA THR A 406 33.14 21.02 -13.70
C THR A 406 33.48 19.54 -13.83
N PHE A 407 32.51 18.70 -14.20
CA PHE A 407 32.79 17.34 -14.69
C PHE A 407 33.67 17.39 -15.94
N ASP A 408 34.60 16.44 -16.05
CA ASP A 408 35.52 16.27 -17.17
C ASP A 408 35.15 15.02 -17.96
N ASP A 409 34.63 15.21 -19.18
CA ASP A 409 34.15 14.13 -20.04
C ASP A 409 35.24 13.24 -20.62
N ALA A 410 36.51 13.65 -20.51
CA ALA A 410 37.65 12.82 -20.84
C ALA A 410 38.10 11.92 -19.68
N ARG A 411 37.57 12.12 -18.46
CA ARG A 411 37.93 11.34 -17.26
C ARG A 411 36.72 10.63 -16.68
N TYR A 412 36.78 9.31 -16.67
CA TYR A 412 35.67 8.48 -16.22
C TYR A 412 36.16 7.07 -15.90
N ILE A 413 35.31 6.31 -15.21
CA ILE A 413 35.38 4.84 -15.20
C ILE A 413 34.15 4.34 -15.96
N GLU A 414 34.37 3.63 -17.05
CA GLU A 414 33.32 3.06 -17.88
C GLU A 414 33.06 1.61 -17.47
N TYR A 415 31.79 1.26 -17.34
CA TYR A 415 31.31 -0.10 -17.14
C TYR A 415 30.44 -0.47 -18.33
N SER A 416 30.82 -1.52 -19.04
CA SER A 416 30.05 -2.04 -20.18
C SER A 416 29.43 -3.38 -19.82
N PHE A 417 28.14 -3.51 -20.13
CA PHE A 417 27.35 -4.70 -19.86
C PHE A 417 27.12 -5.46 -21.17
N ALA A 418 26.89 -6.77 -21.08
CA ALA A 418 26.53 -7.60 -22.23
C ALA A 418 25.21 -8.36 -22.04
N PRO A 419 24.06 -7.68 -21.84
CA PRO A 419 22.77 -8.35 -21.85
C PRO A 419 22.45 -8.97 -23.23
N VAL A 420 21.65 -10.03 -23.23
CA VAL A 420 21.19 -10.70 -24.45
C VAL A 420 19.67 -10.85 -24.41
N LEU A 421 18.96 -9.74 -24.62
CA LEU A 421 17.51 -9.73 -24.73
C LEU A 421 17.08 -10.07 -26.17
N PRO A 422 16.01 -10.87 -26.36
CA PRO A 422 15.45 -11.14 -27.67
C PRO A 422 15.02 -9.86 -28.40
N SER A 423 15.25 -9.80 -29.71
CA SER A 423 14.76 -8.70 -30.56
C SER A 423 13.24 -8.59 -30.48
N GLY A 424 12.71 -7.37 -30.35
CA GLY A 424 11.28 -7.11 -30.18
C GLY A 424 10.77 -7.23 -28.74
N SER A 425 11.64 -7.51 -27.76
CA SER A 425 11.24 -7.48 -26.34
C SER A 425 10.76 -6.09 -25.94
N THR A 426 9.66 -6.03 -25.20
CA THR A 426 9.13 -4.78 -24.62
C THR A 426 9.75 -4.58 -23.25
N ILE A 427 10.51 -3.50 -23.06
CA ILE A 427 11.09 -3.15 -21.77
C ILE A 427 9.99 -2.62 -20.85
N GLN A 428 9.98 -3.11 -19.61
CA GLN A 428 9.04 -2.68 -18.59
C GLN A 428 9.71 -1.87 -17.49
N ASP A 429 10.95 -2.24 -17.13
CA ASP A 429 11.70 -1.57 -16.09
C ASP A 429 13.20 -1.80 -16.28
N VAL A 430 13.99 -0.77 -16.04
CA VAL A 430 15.46 -0.77 -16.08
C VAL A 430 15.95 -0.01 -14.86
N ASN A 431 16.62 -0.71 -13.95
CA ASN A 431 17.22 -0.11 -12.77
C ASN A 431 18.70 -0.40 -12.72
N LEU A 432 19.48 0.59 -12.31
CA LEU A 432 20.89 0.44 -12.04
C LEU A 432 21.13 0.68 -10.55
N VAL A 433 21.79 -0.26 -9.88
CA VAL A 433 22.31 -0.06 -8.53
C VAL A 433 23.79 0.25 -8.65
N HIS A 434 24.25 1.33 -8.02
CA HIS A 434 25.65 1.70 -7.97
C HIS A 434 26.07 2.02 -6.55
N GLU A 435 27.15 1.40 -6.09
CA GLU A 435 27.75 1.61 -4.79
C GLU A 435 29.19 2.07 -4.94
N TYR A 436 29.52 3.16 -4.25
CA TYR A 436 30.88 3.67 -4.25
C TYR A 436 31.22 4.46 -2.98
N SER A 437 32.51 4.56 -2.69
CA SER A 437 33.10 5.41 -1.66
C SER A 437 34.37 6.11 -2.15
N LEU A 438 35.00 6.88 -1.27
CA LEU A 438 36.19 7.68 -1.57
C LEU A 438 37.32 7.40 -0.57
N SER A 439 38.56 7.58 -1.02
CA SER A 439 39.74 7.43 -0.14
C SER A 439 39.96 8.58 0.88
N GLY A 440 39.04 9.56 1.01
CA GLY A 440 39.19 10.69 1.94
C GLY A 440 37.93 11.54 2.12
N SER A 441 37.88 12.37 3.16
CA SER A 441 36.66 12.99 3.72
C SER A 441 36.10 14.23 3.00
N ALA A 442 36.63 14.61 1.84
CA ALA A 442 36.14 15.79 1.12
C ALA A 442 34.88 15.45 0.32
N THR A 443 33.91 16.36 0.31
CA THR A 443 32.69 16.23 -0.51
C THR A 443 33.03 16.41 -1.98
N VAL A 444 32.63 15.43 -2.81
CA VAL A 444 32.70 15.47 -4.27
C VAL A 444 31.29 15.25 -4.83
N GLN A 445 30.99 15.85 -5.97
CA GLN A 445 29.78 15.53 -6.72
C GLN A 445 30.07 14.34 -7.63
N ALA A 446 29.09 13.44 -7.75
CA ALA A 446 29.17 12.28 -8.62
C ALA A 446 28.00 12.24 -9.58
N ARG A 447 28.24 11.65 -10.75
CA ARG A 447 27.19 11.35 -11.73
C ARG A 447 27.54 10.09 -12.51
N LEU A 448 26.52 9.49 -13.09
CA LEU A 448 26.66 8.56 -14.19
C LEU A 448 26.31 9.25 -15.50
N ARG A 449 27.05 8.94 -16.55
CA ARG A 449 26.58 9.11 -17.92
C ARG A 449 26.09 7.77 -18.41
N VAL A 450 24.86 7.70 -18.86
CA VAL A 450 24.21 6.49 -19.37
C VAL A 450 24.16 6.57 -20.89
N TRP A 451 24.67 5.54 -21.57
CA TRP A 451 24.63 5.46 -23.02
C TRP A 451 23.29 4.89 -23.49
N ASP A 452 22.61 5.65 -24.33
CA ASP A 452 21.47 5.17 -25.11
C ASP A 452 21.94 4.89 -26.54
N ALA A 453 21.90 3.61 -26.94
CA ALA A 453 22.31 3.18 -28.26
C ALA A 453 21.32 3.61 -29.36
N ASP A 454 20.05 3.77 -29.03
CA ASP A 454 19.03 4.18 -30.01
C ASP A 454 19.17 5.67 -30.35
N ALA A 455 19.37 6.52 -29.33
CA ALA A 455 19.69 7.93 -29.55
C ALA A 455 21.14 8.19 -29.95
N SER A 456 22.03 7.20 -29.82
CA SER A 456 23.48 7.35 -29.97
C SER A 456 24.03 8.51 -29.13
N ALA A 457 23.52 8.64 -27.91
CA ALA A 457 23.76 9.78 -27.03
C ALA A 457 24.02 9.37 -25.58
N TRP A 458 24.67 10.26 -24.83
CA TRP A 458 24.89 10.11 -23.39
C TRP A 458 23.94 11.00 -22.61
N SER A 459 23.25 10.42 -21.63
CA SER A 459 22.38 11.13 -20.68
C SER A 459 23.00 11.16 -19.29
N ASN A 460 22.88 12.28 -18.58
CA ASN A 460 23.48 12.42 -17.24
C ASN A 460 22.45 12.08 -16.15
N VAL A 461 22.86 11.25 -15.19
CA VAL A 461 22.09 10.89 -14.00
C VAL A 461 22.92 11.24 -12.77
N SER A 462 22.37 12.05 -11.87
CA SER A 462 23.09 12.46 -10.66
C SER A 462 23.16 11.30 -9.67
N LEU A 463 24.27 11.20 -8.94
CA LEU A 463 24.45 10.26 -7.84
C LEU A 463 24.47 11.00 -6.50
N SER A 464 24.14 10.28 -5.44
CA SER A 464 24.34 10.73 -4.07
C SER A 464 25.84 10.92 -3.81
N SER A 465 26.21 11.96 -3.08
CA SER A 465 27.63 12.32 -2.87
C SER A 465 28.22 11.54 -1.69
N ALA A 466 29.26 10.74 -1.94
CA ALA A 466 30.04 10.09 -0.88
C ALA A 466 30.93 11.08 -0.10
N THR A 467 31.13 10.81 1.20
CA THR A 467 32.06 11.53 2.08
C THR A 467 32.98 10.54 2.78
N GLY A 468 34.24 10.46 2.33
CA GLY A 468 35.18 9.51 2.93
C GLY A 468 34.91 8.06 2.53
N SER A 469 35.26 7.16 3.44
CA SER A 469 35.24 5.71 3.23
C SER A 469 33.89 5.05 3.55
N THR A 470 32.83 5.84 3.70
CA THR A 470 31.47 5.29 3.85
C THR A 470 30.90 5.09 2.46
N ASP A 471 30.44 3.86 2.20
CA ASP A 471 29.80 3.52 0.94
C ASP A 471 28.45 4.24 0.81
N VAL A 472 28.17 4.70 -0.41
CA VAL A 472 26.91 5.30 -0.81
C VAL A 472 26.34 4.44 -1.91
N THR A 473 25.08 4.03 -1.74
CA THR A 473 24.36 3.18 -2.69
C THR A 473 23.20 3.97 -3.28
N ASP A 474 23.17 4.09 -4.61
CA ASP A 474 22.06 4.67 -5.36
C ASP A 474 21.35 3.58 -6.17
N THR A 475 20.01 3.56 -6.11
CA THR A 475 19.17 2.76 -7.02
C THR A 475 18.48 3.71 -7.97
N LEU A 476 18.89 3.67 -9.23
CA LEU A 476 18.49 4.59 -10.28
C LEU A 476 17.52 3.92 -11.25
N SER A 477 16.33 4.50 -11.45
CA SER A 477 15.46 4.12 -12.54
C SER A 477 15.93 4.80 -13.84
N LEU A 478 16.13 3.99 -14.87
CA LEU A 478 16.64 4.43 -16.18
C LEU A 478 15.56 4.39 -17.28
N ASN A 479 14.30 4.19 -16.91
CA ASN A 479 13.18 4.00 -17.86
C ASN A 479 12.95 5.16 -18.83
N SER A 480 13.42 6.38 -18.50
CA SER A 480 13.33 7.54 -19.38
C SER A 480 14.50 7.65 -20.37
N ILE A 481 15.51 6.79 -20.25
CA ILE A 481 16.74 6.79 -21.07
C ILE A 481 16.85 5.47 -21.83
N ILE A 482 16.48 4.35 -21.21
CA ILE A 482 16.61 3.00 -21.76
C ILE A 482 15.22 2.36 -21.79
N ASP A 483 14.65 2.24 -22.99
CA ASP A 483 13.28 1.74 -23.20
C ASP A 483 13.16 0.65 -24.27
N SER A 484 14.29 0.23 -24.87
CA SER A 484 14.33 -0.78 -25.93
C SER A 484 15.32 -1.92 -25.64
N ALA A 485 15.09 -3.07 -26.27
CA ALA A 485 16.03 -4.19 -26.22
C ALA A 485 17.41 -3.84 -26.83
N ASN A 486 17.45 -2.95 -27.83
CA ASN A 486 18.72 -2.52 -28.43
C ASN A 486 19.53 -1.64 -27.48
N ALA A 487 18.87 -0.70 -26.79
CA ALA A 487 19.49 0.14 -25.77
C ALA A 487 20.03 -0.71 -24.61
N VAL A 488 19.27 -1.71 -24.14
CA VAL A 488 19.71 -2.64 -23.08
C VAL A 488 20.90 -3.50 -23.53
N ASN A 489 20.84 -4.11 -24.72
CA ASN A 489 21.91 -5.01 -25.19
C ASN A 489 23.24 -4.29 -25.46
N ASN A 490 23.21 -2.97 -25.63
CA ASN A 490 24.40 -2.13 -25.84
C ASN A 490 24.67 -1.20 -24.64
N PHE A 491 24.13 -1.54 -23.46
CA PHE A 491 24.17 -0.69 -22.30
C PHE A 491 25.60 -0.52 -21.75
N LYS A 492 25.97 0.73 -21.52
CA LYS A 492 27.20 1.12 -20.83
C LYS A 492 27.00 2.41 -20.05
N VAL A 493 27.76 2.57 -18.98
CA VAL A 493 27.72 3.76 -18.13
C VAL A 493 29.11 4.26 -17.80
N ARG A 494 29.25 5.57 -17.59
CA ARG A 494 30.50 6.21 -17.17
C ARG A 494 30.29 6.89 -15.84
N PHE A 495 31.01 6.44 -14.82
CA PHE A 495 31.10 7.12 -13.54
C PHE A 495 32.05 8.31 -13.63
N GLN A 496 31.61 9.45 -13.09
CA GLN A 496 32.37 10.69 -13.08
C GLN A 496 32.28 11.40 -11.73
N LEU A 497 33.39 12.01 -11.35
CA LEU A 497 33.51 12.86 -10.18
C LEU A 497 33.84 14.31 -10.57
N TYR A 498 33.39 15.23 -9.71
CA TYR A 498 33.73 16.64 -9.75
C TYR A 498 33.94 17.16 -8.31
N ALA A 499 34.93 18.01 -8.09
CA ALA A 499 35.19 18.67 -6.81
C ALA A 499 35.43 20.17 -7.02
N SER A 500 34.84 21.02 -6.17
CA SER A 500 34.94 22.48 -6.24
C SER A 500 36.30 23.04 -5.77
N SER A 501 37.17 22.19 -5.23
CA SER A 501 38.54 22.50 -4.84
C SER A 501 39.46 21.32 -5.16
N ASN A 502 40.78 21.54 -5.24
CA ASN A 502 41.76 20.50 -5.57
C ASN A 502 41.85 19.39 -4.50
N ASN A 503 40.88 18.48 -4.54
CA ASN A 503 40.67 17.39 -3.60
C ASN A 503 40.63 16.07 -4.39
N SER A 504 41.67 15.76 -5.15
CA SER A 504 41.75 14.48 -5.87
C SER A 504 41.74 13.31 -4.88
N ARG A 505 40.92 12.28 -5.15
CA ARG A 505 40.78 11.08 -4.32
C ARG A 505 40.71 9.85 -5.22
N ARG A 506 40.95 8.67 -4.66
CA ARG A 506 40.56 7.45 -5.36
C ARG A 506 39.07 7.21 -5.11
N SER A 507 38.33 6.93 -6.17
CA SER A 507 37.00 6.34 -6.03
C SER A 507 37.16 4.85 -5.82
N ARG A 508 36.30 4.27 -4.99
CA ARG A 508 36.25 2.84 -4.71
C ARG A 508 34.85 2.36 -5.03
N HIS A 509 34.74 1.30 -5.79
CA HIS A 509 33.49 0.79 -6.33
C HIS A 509 33.33 -0.65 -5.87
N ASP A 510 32.14 -0.98 -5.40
CA ASP A 510 31.86 -2.24 -4.71
C ASP A 510 30.74 -2.99 -5.44
N LEU A 511 29.68 -2.28 -5.81
CA LEU A 511 28.57 -2.83 -6.58
C LEU A 511 28.24 -1.95 -7.78
N ILE A 512 28.14 -2.57 -8.95
CA ILE A 512 27.36 -1.99 -10.04
C ILE A 512 26.55 -3.08 -10.74
N SER A 513 25.22 -2.95 -10.73
CA SER A 513 24.33 -3.97 -11.29
C SER A 513 23.18 -3.36 -12.07
N LEU A 514 22.85 -3.97 -13.19
CA LEU A 514 21.75 -3.60 -14.07
C LEU A 514 20.63 -4.64 -13.95
N GLY A 515 19.50 -4.25 -13.37
CA GLY A 515 18.27 -5.03 -13.35
C GLY A 515 17.36 -4.65 -14.50
N VAL A 516 16.93 -5.63 -15.30
CA VAL A 516 16.04 -5.40 -16.45
C VAL A 516 14.82 -6.31 -16.35
N LYS A 517 13.64 -5.70 -16.36
CA LYS A 517 12.35 -6.37 -16.50
C LYS A 517 11.81 -6.14 -17.89
N TYR A 518 11.44 -7.20 -18.59
CA TYR A 518 10.95 -7.11 -19.97
C TYR A 518 9.91 -8.20 -20.28
N LYS A 519 9.09 -7.97 -21.30
CA LYS A 519 8.26 -9.01 -21.92
C LYS A 519 8.95 -9.47 -23.21
N PRO A 520 9.16 -10.78 -23.42
CA PRO A 520 9.65 -11.28 -24.70
C PRO A 520 8.65 -10.98 -25.83
N PRO A 521 9.11 -10.92 -27.09
CA PRO A 521 8.27 -10.65 -28.27
C PRO A 521 7.13 -11.65 -28.41
#